data_AF-A0A535EA45-F1
#
_entry.id   AF-A0A535EA45-F1
#
_cell.length_a   1.000
_cell.length_b   1.000
_cell.length_c   1.000
_cell.angle_alpha   90.00
_cell.angle_beta   90.00
_cell.angle_gamma   90.00
#
_symmetry.space_group_name_H-M   'P 1'
#
loop_
_entity.id
_entity.type
_entity.pdbx_description
1 polymer ?
#
loop_
_entity_poly.entity_id
_entity_poly.type
_entity_poly.pdbx_seq_one_letter_code
_entity_poly.pdbx_strand_id
1 'polypeptide(L)' 'MSRAEPEAGLDGLLDRLETVIGRLSDPSAPLERLVADYEEAGRLVDAAQGQLDAATRLLATPAPARDWSCGT' A
#
# COMPACT_ATOMS: atom_id res chain seq x y z
N MET A 1 17.49 15.44 -12.88
CA MET A 1 16.20 14.74 -13.08
C MET A 1 16.24 13.50 -12.21
N SER A 2 15.68 13.58 -11.00
CA SER A 2 15.68 12.44 -10.06
C SER A 2 14.72 11.37 -10.57
N ARG A 3 15.25 10.18 -10.79
CA ARG A 3 14.47 8.98 -11.06
C ARG A 3 13.69 8.68 -9.77
N ALA A 4 12.38 8.93 -9.77
CA ALA A 4 11.51 8.42 -8.73
C ALA A 4 11.62 6.89 -8.77
N GLU A 5 12.16 6.29 -7.71
CA GLU A 5 12.24 4.84 -7.55
C GLU A 5 10.81 4.35 -7.30
N PRO A 6 10.16 3.62 -8.23
CA PRO A 6 8.73 3.32 -8.10
C PRO A 6 8.46 2.13 -7.15
N GLU A 7 9.33 1.82 -6.18
CA GLU A 7 9.43 0.46 -5.66
C GLU A 7 9.30 0.24 -4.14
N ALA A 8 8.87 1.22 -3.33
CA ALA A 8 8.71 0.98 -1.88
C ALA A 8 7.47 1.58 -1.20
N GLY A 9 6.69 2.42 -1.89
CA GLY A 9 5.53 3.10 -1.31
C GLY A 9 4.19 2.40 -1.57
N LEU A 10 3.14 2.87 -0.92
CA LEU A 10 1.75 2.41 -1.10
C LEU A 10 1.36 2.36 -2.59
N ASP A 11 1.68 3.40 -3.37
CA ASP A 11 1.35 3.47 -4.80
C ASP A 11 1.97 2.30 -5.59
N GLY A 12 3.23 1.94 -5.31
CA GLY A 12 3.88 0.80 -5.97
C GLY A 12 3.26 -0.55 -5.59
N LEU A 13 2.73 -0.68 -4.36
CA LEU A 13 1.97 -1.88 -3.96
C LEU A 13 0.64 -1.96 -4.72
N LEU A 14 -0.04 -0.83 -4.91
CA LEU A 14 -1.31 -0.76 -5.64
C LEU A 14 -1.13 -1.02 -7.15
N ASP A 15 -0.11 -0.44 -7.78
CA ASP A 15 0.22 -0.69 -9.20
C ASP A 15 0.50 -2.18 -9.45
N ARG A 16 1.25 -2.81 -8.54
CA ARG A 16 1.54 -4.25 -8.62
C ARG A 16 0.28 -5.08 -8.38
N LEU A 17 -0.57 -4.69 -7.46
CA LEU A 17 -1.85 -5.35 -7.20
C LEU A 17 -2.77 -5.28 -8.42
N GLU A 18 -2.90 -4.12 -9.07
CA GLU A 18 -3.65 -3.98 -10.33
C GLU A 18 -3.13 -4.93 -11.41
N THR A 19 -1.81 -5.04 -11.54
CA THR A 19 -1.18 -5.96 -12.49
C THR A 19 -1.55 -7.41 -12.18
N VAL A 20 -1.53 -7.82 -10.91
CA VAL A 20 -1.88 -9.18 -10.49
C VAL A 20 -3.36 -9.47 -10.74
N ILE A 21 -4.26 -8.53 -10.42
CA ILE A 21 -5.70 -8.64 -10.68
C ILE A 21 -5.98 -8.79 -12.18
N GLY A 22 -5.23 -8.06 -13.02
CA GLY A 22 -5.28 -8.22 -14.46
C GLY A 22 -4.98 -9.66 -14.92
N ARG A 23 -3.98 -10.32 -14.30
CA ARG A 23 -3.66 -11.73 -14.59
C ARG A 23 -4.72 -12.71 -14.07
N LEU A 24 -5.27 -12.45 -12.88
CA LEU A 24 -6.36 -13.25 -12.31
C LEU A 24 -7.64 -13.21 -13.16
N SER A 25 -7.81 -12.17 -13.96
CA SER A 25 -8.96 -12.01 -14.85
C SER A 25 -8.82 -12.78 -16.17
N ASP A 26 -7.68 -13.42 -16.44
CA ASP A 26 -7.47 -14.23 -17.64
C ASP A 26 -8.16 -15.60 -17.50
N PRO A 27 -9.28 -15.85 -18.23
CA PRO A 27 -10.00 -17.12 -18.14
C PRO A 27 -9.23 -18.30 -18.76
N SER A 28 -8.11 -18.05 -19.44
CA SER A 28 -7.28 -19.08 -20.07
C SER A 28 -6.07 -19.47 -19.22
N ALA A 29 -5.86 -18.82 -18.07
CA ALA A 29 -4.72 -19.10 -17.22
C ALA A 29 -4.86 -20.48 -16.53
N PRO A 30 -3.76 -21.26 -16.41
CA PRO A 30 -3.75 -22.49 -15.63
C PRO A 30 -4.11 -22.24 -14.16
N LEU A 31 -4.81 -23.19 -13.53
CA LEU A 31 -5.28 -23.06 -12.14
C LEU A 31 -4.13 -22.79 -11.16
N GLU A 32 -3.01 -23.49 -11.32
CA GLU A 32 -1.84 -23.33 -10.44
C GLU A 32 -1.29 -21.91 -10.52
N ARG A 33 -1.33 -21.30 -11.71
CA ARG A 33 -0.93 -19.91 -11.91
C ARG A 33 -1.93 -18.95 -11.27
N LEU A 34 -3.22 -19.20 -11.41
CA LEU A 34 -4.28 -18.40 -10.77
C LEU A 34 -4.15 -18.43 -9.24
N VAL A 35 -3.84 -19.60 -8.65
CA VAL A 35 -3.60 -19.73 -7.20
C VAL A 35 -2.37 -18.90 -6.78
N ALA A 36 -1.27 -19.01 -7.53
CA ALA A 36 -0.07 -18.23 -7.23
C ALA A 36 -0.30 -16.72 -7.32
N ASP A 37 -1.04 -16.26 -8.35
CA ASP A 37 -1.42 -14.87 -8.52
C ASP A 37 -2.36 -14.41 -7.38
N TYR A 38 -3.29 -15.26 -6.93
CA TYR A 38 -4.18 -14.95 -5.80
C TYR A 38 -3.41 -14.79 -4.49
N GLU A 39 -2.46 -15.67 -4.21
CA GLU A 39 -1.59 -15.56 -3.04
C GLU A 39 -0.69 -14.31 -3.10
N GLU A 40 -0.19 -13.94 -4.28
CA GLU A 40 0.55 -12.69 -4.46
C GLU A 40 -0.34 -11.47 -4.17
N ALA A 41 -1.57 -11.45 -4.70
CA ALA A 41 -2.53 -10.38 -4.43
C ALA A 41 -2.82 -10.24 -2.93
N GLY A 42 -3.00 -11.35 -2.21
CA GLY A 42 -3.19 -11.34 -0.76
C GLY A 42 -2.03 -10.67 -0.02
N ARG A 43 -0.78 -11.05 -0.34
CA ARG A 43 0.42 -10.45 0.26
C ARG A 43 0.52 -8.94 -0.02
N LEU A 44 0.14 -8.49 -1.21
CA LEU A 44 0.17 -7.07 -1.58
C LEU A 44 -0.90 -6.27 -0.82
N VAL A 45 -2.10 -6.82 -0.67
CA VAL A 45 -3.18 -6.21 0.12
C VAL A 45 -2.77 -6.06 1.58
N ASP A 46 -2.22 -7.12 2.20
CA ASP A 46 -1.77 -7.09 3.58
C ASP A 46 -0.69 -6.01 3.80
N ALA A 47 0.27 -5.91 2.87
CA ALA A 47 1.31 -4.88 2.93
C ALA A 47 0.74 -3.46 2.80
N ALA A 48 -0.18 -3.24 1.86
CA ALA A 48 -0.82 -1.94 1.65
C ALA A 48 -1.67 -1.53 2.86
N GLN A 49 -2.45 -2.46 3.43
CA GLN A 49 -3.21 -2.25 4.66
C GLN A 49 -2.28 -1.89 5.83
N GLY A 50 -1.15 -2.59 5.99
CA GLY A 50 -0.16 -2.27 7.02
C GLY A 50 0.38 -0.83 6.92
N GLN A 51 0.63 -0.34 5.70
CA GLN A 51 1.04 1.05 5.49
C GLN A 51 -0.07 2.05 5.82
N LEU A 52 -1.32 1.76 5.41
CA LEU A 52 -2.47 2.60 5.71
C LEU A 52 -2.77 2.68 7.22
N ASP A 53 -2.65 1.56 7.93
CA ASP A 53 -2.82 1.52 9.39
C ASP A 53 -1.72 2.30 10.11
N ALA A 54 -0.48 2.22 9.62
CA ALA A 54 0.61 3.03 10.13
C ALA A 54 0.35 4.53 9.93
N ALA A 55 -0.06 4.93 8.72
CA ALA A 55 -0.41 6.32 8.42
C ALA A 55 -1.60 6.81 9.27
N THR A 56 -2.62 5.97 9.44
CA THR A 56 -3.80 6.28 10.27
C THR A 56 -3.41 6.50 11.73
N ARG A 57 -2.53 5.67 12.29
CA ARG A 57 -2.02 5.84 13.67
C ARG A 57 -1.23 7.15 13.83
N LEU A 58 -0.45 7.53 12.83
CA LEU A 58 0.26 8.81 12.84
C LEU A 58 -0.73 9.99 12.86
N LEU A 59 -1.80 9.93 12.07
CA LEU A 59 -2.84 10.97 12.05
C LEU A 59 -3.69 11.00 13.32
N ALA A 60 -3.93 9.84 13.93
CA ALA A 60 -4.70 9.72 15.17
C ALA A 60 -3.93 10.17 16.42
N THR A 61 -2.61 10.36 16.33
CA THR A 61 -1.81 10.88 17.44
C THR A 61 -1.98 12.40 17.46
N PRO A 62 -2.65 12.98 18.48
CA PRO A 62 -2.81 14.43 18.55
C PRO A 62 -1.43 15.06 18.64
N ALA A 63 -1.19 16.09 17.82
CA ALA A 63 0.01 16.90 17.94
C ALA A 63 0.17 17.37 19.40
N PRO A 64 1.39 17.39 19.96
CA PRO A 64 1.59 17.90 21.31
C PRO A 64 1.01 19.31 21.36
N ALA A 65 0.25 19.60 22.41
CA ALA A 65 -0.34 20.92 22.64
C ALA A 65 0.79 21.94 22.49
N ARG A 66 0.76 22.69 21.38
CA ARG A 66 1.69 23.80 21.19
C ARG A 66 1.31 24.77 22.30
N ASP A 67 2.19 24.92 23.29
CA ASP A 67 2.11 26.09 24.15
C ASP A 67 2.24 27.28 23.20
N TRP A 68 1.14 28.03 23.07
CA TRP A 68 1.13 29.35 22.47
C TRP A 68 1.11 30.32 23.64
N SER A 69 2.08 30.22 24.55
CA SER A 69 2.37 31.33 25.45
C SER A 69 2.93 32.48 24.62
N CYS A 70 2.02 33.19 23.95
CA CYS A 70 2.21 34.57 23.56
C CYS A 70 2.52 35.35 24.84
N GLY A 71 3.80 35.63 25.06
CA GLY A 71 4.24 36.58 26.07
C GLY A 71 3.51 37.90 25.85
N THR A 72 2.74 38.30 26.85
CA THR A 72 2.20 39.66 26.99
C THR A 72 3.13 40.42 27.92
#